data_AF-A0A183INJ5-F1
#
_entry.id   AF-A0A183INJ5-F1
#
_cell.length_a   1.000
_cell.length_b   1.000
_cell.length_c   1.000
_cell.angle_alpha   90.00
_cell.angle_beta   90.00
_cell.angle_gamma   90.00
#
_symmetry.space_group_name_H-M   'P 1'
#
loop_
_entity.id
_entity.type
_entity.pdbx_description
1 polymer ?
#
loop_
_entity_poly.entity_id
_entity_poly.type
_entity_poly.pdbx_seq_one_letter_code
_entity_poly.pdbx_strand_id
1 'polypeptide(L)'
;MLNCLGCDNINSFLEDCINKKENLLKVMRLLCLQFLVCGRMKAKMLNQYRKEILQSYGYNHMPLLLKLQKAGLLNRIATPTTAANRPEASGYRVIRKLFRQIVDNVDEKDPNDSSYVYSGYGSLLVRLCEYWLKPGWRTINEYLMKIPGDTVICESTDEKIPFDSSFNADRSIKRTVLVLFVGGATLAEISALRFVAAHSEGVEFIVATTSILTGDRLIQSFA
;
A
#
# COMPACT_ATOMS: atom_id res chain seq x y z
N MET A 1 -14.18 0.38 5.94
CA MET A 1 -13.81 0.43 4.51
C MET A 1 -12.86 -0.70 4.11
N LEU A 2 -11.73 -0.91 4.81
CA LEU A 2 -10.72 -1.95 4.49
C LEU A 2 -11.27 -3.37 4.31
N ASN A 3 -12.44 -3.66 4.90
CA ASN A 3 -13.10 -4.94 4.74
C ASN A 3 -13.82 -5.15 3.39
N CYS A 4 -13.79 -4.16 2.49
CA CYS A 4 -14.56 -4.12 1.23
C CYS A 4 -16.08 -4.30 1.44
N LEU A 5 -16.61 -3.86 2.57
CA LEU A 5 -18.04 -3.89 2.87
C LEU A 5 -18.69 -2.58 2.41
N GLY A 6 -19.86 -2.67 1.78
CA GLY A 6 -20.64 -1.50 1.35
C GLY A 6 -20.00 -0.72 0.19
N CYS A 7 -19.18 -1.39 -0.62
CA CYS A 7 -18.41 -0.77 -1.68
C CYS A 7 -19.20 -0.25 -2.88
N ASP A 8 -20.49 -0.56 -3.02
CA ASP A 8 -21.26 -0.17 -4.21
C ASP A 8 -22.06 1.12 -4.03
N ASN A 9 -22.10 1.63 -2.80
CA ASN A 9 -22.90 2.79 -2.40
C ASN A 9 -22.03 3.93 -1.86
N ILE A 10 -22.67 5.10 -1.78
CA ILE A 10 -22.09 6.25 -1.09
C ILE A 10 -21.92 5.89 0.38
N ASN A 11 -20.76 6.27 0.91
CA ASN A 11 -20.46 6.02 2.30
C ASN A 11 -21.08 7.13 3.15
N SER A 12 -22.10 6.80 3.94
CA SER A 12 -22.82 7.76 4.79
C SER A 12 -21.90 8.51 5.74
N PHE A 13 -20.88 7.86 6.30
CA PHE A 13 -19.89 8.53 7.14
C PHE A 13 -19.06 9.56 6.36
N LEU A 14 -18.71 9.30 5.11
CA LEU A 14 -18.00 10.26 4.26
C LEU A 14 -18.90 11.45 3.91
N GLU A 15 -20.16 11.19 3.59
CA GLU A 15 -21.18 12.22 3.35
C GLU A 15 -21.38 13.11 4.58
N ASP A 16 -21.50 12.51 5.77
CA ASP A 16 -21.56 13.23 7.05
C ASP A 16 -20.32 14.10 7.28
N CYS A 17 -19.13 13.60 6.94
CA CYS A 17 -17.89 14.39 7.06
C CYS A 17 -17.89 15.59 6.10
N ILE A 18 -18.43 15.42 4.89
CA ILE A 18 -18.57 16.52 3.92
C ILE A 18 -19.57 17.55 4.42
N ASN A 19 -20.75 17.10 4.87
CA ASN A 19 -21.82 17.95 5.37
C ASN A 19 -21.41 18.76 6.60
N LYS A 20 -20.61 18.15 7.50
CA LYS A 20 -20.06 18.81 8.69
C LYS A 20 -18.84 19.69 8.40
N LYS A 21 -18.37 19.77 7.15
CA LYS A 21 -17.15 20.48 6.75
C LYS A 21 -15.93 20.09 7.60
N GLU A 22 -15.75 18.78 7.79
CA GLU A 22 -14.55 18.21 8.42
C GLU A 22 -13.27 18.59 7.66
N ASN A 23 -12.10 18.28 8.20
CA ASN A 23 -10.83 18.57 7.52
C ASN A 23 -10.79 17.96 6.10
N LEU A 24 -10.52 18.80 5.08
CA LEU A 24 -10.51 18.38 3.67
C LEU A 24 -9.54 17.22 3.41
N LEU A 25 -8.36 17.20 4.04
CA LEU A 25 -7.38 16.13 3.85
C LEU A 25 -7.91 14.80 4.38
N LYS A 26 -8.62 14.80 5.50
CA LYS A 26 -9.31 13.61 6.04
C LYS A 26 -10.35 13.10 5.04
N VAL A 27 -11.20 13.98 4.51
CA VAL A 27 -12.21 13.63 3.50
C VAL A 27 -11.56 13.05 2.24
N MET A 28 -10.52 13.70 1.72
CA MET A 28 -9.80 13.25 0.52
C MET A 28 -9.13 11.89 0.75
N ARG A 29 -8.51 11.67 1.92
CA ARG A 29 -7.89 10.38 2.26
C ARG A 29 -8.93 9.26 2.35
N LEU A 30 -10.07 9.51 2.98
CA LEU A 30 -11.16 8.53 3.07
C LEU A 30 -11.75 8.21 1.70
N LEU A 31 -11.93 9.24 0.86
CA LEU A 31 -12.39 9.07 -0.51
C LEU A 31 -11.41 8.22 -1.33
N CYS A 32 -10.12 8.58 -1.34
CA CYS A 32 -9.08 7.80 -2.03
C CYS A 32 -9.01 6.37 -1.49
N LEU A 33 -9.11 6.18 -0.18
CA LEU A 33 -9.12 4.84 0.43
C LEU A 33 -10.31 4.01 -0.04
N GLN A 34 -11.50 4.59 -0.11
CA GLN A 34 -12.69 3.91 -0.64
C GLN A 34 -12.46 3.46 -2.09
N PHE A 35 -11.94 4.34 -2.95
CA PHE A 35 -11.67 4.04 -4.36
C PHE A 35 -10.56 3.01 -4.57
N LEU A 36 -9.55 2.96 -3.69
CA LEU A 36 -8.49 1.95 -3.78
C LEU A 36 -8.96 0.57 -3.31
N VAL A 37 -9.70 0.51 -2.20
CA VAL A 37 -10.11 -0.74 -1.55
C VAL A 37 -11.29 -1.41 -2.24
N CYS A 38 -12.27 -0.62 -2.65
CA CYS A 38 -13.44 -1.12 -3.38
C CYS A 38 -13.14 -1.36 -4.86
N GLY A 39 -11.96 -0.94 -5.31
CA GLY A 39 -11.63 -0.89 -6.72
C GLY A 39 -12.39 0.24 -7.42
N ARG A 40 -12.39 0.15 -8.74
CA ARG A 40 -12.92 1.19 -9.62
C ARG A 40 -14.42 1.40 -9.37
N MET A 41 -14.81 2.60 -8.96
CA MET A 41 -16.22 2.93 -8.72
C MET A 41 -16.92 3.43 -9.98
N LYS A 42 -18.25 3.33 -10.02
CA LYS A 42 -19.09 3.86 -11.11
C LYS A 42 -18.84 5.37 -11.27
N ALA A 43 -18.76 5.83 -12.51
CA ALA A 43 -18.54 7.25 -12.82
C ALA A 43 -19.58 8.18 -12.17
N LYS A 44 -20.82 7.72 -12.02
CA LYS A 44 -21.90 8.43 -11.33
C LYS A 44 -21.52 8.78 -9.89
N MET A 45 -20.96 7.84 -9.14
CA MET A 45 -20.60 8.05 -7.73
C MET A 45 -19.45 9.05 -7.59
N LEU A 46 -18.41 8.93 -8.42
CA LEU A 46 -17.32 9.91 -8.41
C LEU A 46 -17.81 11.33 -8.72
N ASN A 47 -18.72 11.46 -9.69
CA ASN A 47 -19.30 12.77 -10.04
C ASN A 47 -20.14 13.33 -8.88
N GLN A 48 -20.82 12.47 -8.12
CA GLN A 48 -21.56 12.88 -6.93
C GLN A 48 -20.61 13.38 -5.82
N TYR A 49 -19.60 12.61 -5.42
CA TYR A 49 -18.61 13.08 -4.45
C TYR A 49 -17.90 14.35 -4.90
N ARG A 50 -17.56 14.46 -6.19
CA ARG A 50 -16.99 15.69 -6.75
C ARG A 50 -17.93 16.88 -6.55
N LYS A 51 -19.22 16.73 -6.86
CA LYS A 51 -20.20 17.79 -6.68
C LYS A 51 -20.29 18.21 -5.21
N GLU A 52 -20.46 17.27 -4.29
CA GLU A 52 -20.59 17.53 -2.86
C GLU A 52 -19.34 18.21 -2.27
N ILE A 53 -18.16 17.75 -2.66
CA ILE A 53 -16.89 18.35 -2.21
C ILE A 53 -16.73 19.78 -2.75
N LEU A 54 -16.97 20.01 -4.05
CA LEU A 54 -16.81 21.35 -4.63
C LEU A 54 -17.84 22.34 -4.07
N GLN A 55 -19.06 21.88 -3.79
CA GLN A 55 -20.10 22.71 -3.17
C GLN A 55 -19.77 23.04 -1.70
N SER A 56 -19.18 22.11 -0.95
CA SER A 56 -18.91 22.28 0.48
C SER A 56 -17.60 23.02 0.79
N TYR A 57 -16.55 22.74 0.00
CA TYR A 57 -15.18 23.23 0.23
C TYR A 57 -14.71 24.27 -0.79
N GLY A 58 -15.40 24.42 -1.92
CA GLY A 58 -15.08 25.38 -2.96
C GLY A 58 -14.51 24.77 -4.25
N TYR A 59 -14.70 25.50 -5.36
CA TYR A 59 -14.31 25.04 -6.70
C TYR A 59 -12.80 25.10 -6.97
N ASN A 60 -12.06 25.81 -6.14
CA ASN A 60 -10.59 25.85 -6.12
C ASN A 60 -9.96 24.46 -5.92
N HIS A 61 -10.70 23.47 -5.40
CA HIS A 61 -10.22 22.10 -5.23
C HIS A 61 -10.42 21.20 -6.46
N MET A 62 -10.97 21.71 -7.57
CA MET A 62 -11.12 20.94 -8.80
C MET A 62 -9.78 20.44 -9.38
N PRO A 63 -8.69 21.25 -9.42
CA PRO A 63 -7.38 20.76 -9.88
C PRO A 63 -6.84 19.60 -9.05
N LEU A 64 -7.00 19.64 -7.72
CA LEU A 64 -6.62 18.55 -6.82
C LEU A 64 -7.35 17.25 -7.18
N LEU A 65 -8.68 17.31 -7.34
CA LEU A 65 -9.48 16.14 -7.73
C LEU A 65 -9.06 15.57 -9.09
N LEU A 66 -8.70 16.43 -10.05
CA LEU A 66 -8.19 16.00 -11.35
C LEU A 66 -6.81 15.35 -11.27
N LYS A 67 -5.89 15.92 -10.48
CA LYS A 67 -4.55 15.35 -10.24
C LYS A 67 -4.65 13.99 -9.54
N LEU A 68 -5.51 13.85 -8.52
CA LEU A 68 -5.77 12.58 -7.83
C LEU A 68 -6.39 11.53 -8.76
N GLN A 69 -7.28 11.94 -9.68
CA GLN A 69 -7.83 11.05 -10.69
C GLN A 69 -6.74 10.59 -11.68
N LYS A 70 -5.89 11.50 -12.16
CA LYS A 70 -4.75 11.17 -13.05
C LYS A 70 -3.73 10.24 -12.38
N ALA A 71 -3.48 10.42 -11.09
CA ALA A 71 -2.62 9.55 -10.29
C ALA A 71 -3.22 8.17 -10.00
N GLY A 72 -4.48 7.94 -10.36
CA GLY A 72 -5.18 6.68 -10.15
C GLY A 72 -5.74 6.47 -8.74
N LEU A 73 -5.65 7.47 -7.88
CA LEU A 73 -6.21 7.43 -6.52
C LEU A 73 -7.74 7.59 -6.51
N LEU A 74 -8.31 8.17 -7.57
CA LEU A 74 -9.75 8.29 -7.81
C LEU A 74 -10.14 7.61 -9.14
N ASN A 75 -9.72 6.36 -9.31
CA ASN A 75 -9.93 5.61 -10.55
C ASN A 75 -11.40 5.30 -10.83
N ARG A 76 -11.83 5.52 -12.07
CA ARG A 76 -13.15 5.11 -12.59
C ARG A 76 -13.07 3.69 -13.14
N ILE A 77 -14.21 3.00 -13.24
CA ILE A 77 -14.30 1.78 -14.06
C ILE A 77 -13.96 2.20 -15.49
N ALA A 78 -12.90 1.63 -16.07
CA ALA A 78 -12.63 1.83 -17.48
C ALA A 78 -13.77 1.14 -18.23
N THR A 79 -14.52 1.91 -19.01
CA THR A 79 -15.32 1.33 -20.08
C THR A 79 -14.35 0.60 -21.02
N PRO A 80 -14.62 -0.65 -21.43
CA PRO A 80 -13.74 -1.41 -22.31
C PRO A 80 -13.59 -0.63 -23.61
N THR A 81 -12.51 0.14 -23.70
CA THR A 81 -12.12 0.92 -24.87
C THR A 81 -10.69 0.50 -25.15
N THR A 82 -10.59 -0.45 -26.06
CA THR A 82 -9.52 -0.92 -26.97
C THR A 82 -8.05 -0.45 -26.87
N ALA A 83 -7.57 0.25 -25.84
CA ALA A 83 -6.23 0.87 -25.88
C ALA A 83 -5.42 0.86 -24.57
N ALA A 84 -5.62 -0.13 -23.68
CA ALA A 84 -4.64 -0.38 -22.62
C ALA A 84 -4.59 -1.87 -22.29
N ASN A 85 -3.74 -2.60 -23.01
CA ASN A 85 -3.29 -3.96 -22.68
C ASN A 85 -2.45 -3.95 -21.39
N ARG A 86 -2.98 -3.41 -20.28
CA ARG A 86 -2.46 -3.74 -18.96
C ARG A 86 -3.24 -4.96 -18.49
N PRO A 87 -2.57 -6.05 -18.06
CA PRO A 87 -3.27 -7.14 -17.39
C PRO A 87 -4.12 -6.52 -16.28
N GLU A 88 -5.39 -6.90 -16.20
CA GLU A 88 -6.30 -6.38 -15.17
C GLU A 88 -5.71 -6.71 -13.81
N ALA A 89 -5.04 -5.72 -13.20
CA ALA A 89 -4.46 -5.88 -11.89
C ALA A 89 -5.58 -6.31 -10.93
N SER A 90 -5.30 -7.32 -10.10
CA SER A 90 -6.35 -7.89 -9.26
C SER A 90 -6.79 -6.85 -8.25
N GLY A 91 -8.10 -6.67 -8.10
CA GLY A 91 -8.64 -5.71 -7.16
C GLY A 91 -8.15 -5.99 -5.73
N TYR A 92 -8.09 -4.95 -4.89
CA TYR A 92 -7.63 -5.05 -3.50
C TYR A 92 -8.29 -6.23 -2.74
N ARG A 93 -9.55 -6.57 -3.03
CA ARG A 93 -10.25 -7.72 -2.43
C ARG A 93 -9.51 -9.05 -2.59
N VAL A 94 -8.87 -9.27 -3.74
CA VAL A 94 -8.07 -10.47 -4.03
C VAL A 94 -6.73 -10.39 -3.30
N ILE A 95 -6.01 -9.28 -3.48
CA ILE A 95 -4.69 -9.05 -2.86
C ILE A 95 -4.77 -9.16 -1.34
N ARG A 96 -5.81 -8.58 -0.72
CA ARG A 96 -6.07 -8.66 0.70
C ARG A 96 -6.11 -10.10 1.21
N LYS A 97 -6.78 -10.99 0.50
CA LYS A 97 -6.89 -12.41 0.87
C LYS A 97 -5.58 -13.14 0.65
N LEU A 98 -4.94 -12.94 -0.51
CA LEU A 98 -3.68 -13.60 -0.86
C LEU A 98 -2.55 -13.29 0.11
N PHE A 99 -2.43 -12.03 0.53
CA PHE A 99 -1.35 -11.54 1.39
C PHE A 99 -1.76 -11.37 2.87
N ARG A 100 -2.91 -11.91 3.28
CA ARG A 100 -3.43 -11.80 4.67
C ARG A 100 -3.29 -10.36 5.22
N GLN A 101 -3.77 -9.38 4.45
CA GLN A 101 -3.60 -7.97 4.80
C GLN A 101 -4.48 -7.55 5.98
N ILE A 102 -5.55 -8.29 6.28
CA ILE A 102 -6.39 -8.04 7.46
C ILE A 102 -6.27 -9.24 8.39
N VAL A 103 -5.87 -8.96 9.62
CA VAL A 103 -5.77 -9.89 10.74
C VAL A 103 -6.68 -9.36 11.83
N ASP A 104 -7.63 -10.19 12.26
CA ASP A 104 -8.53 -9.83 13.35
C ASP A 104 -7.87 -10.13 14.70
N ASN A 105 -8.25 -9.36 15.74
CA ASN A 105 -7.83 -9.56 17.14
C ASN A 105 -6.30 -9.56 17.35
N VAL A 106 -5.60 -8.53 16.84
CA VAL A 106 -4.17 -8.36 17.08
C VAL A 106 -3.93 -7.80 18.49
N ASP A 107 -2.99 -8.39 19.22
CA ASP A 107 -2.51 -7.82 20.48
C ASP A 107 -1.52 -6.68 20.20
N GLU A 108 -1.82 -5.48 20.71
CA GLU A 108 -0.98 -4.30 20.51
C GLU A 108 0.17 -4.21 21.52
N LYS A 109 0.10 -4.94 22.64
CA LYS A 109 1.12 -4.93 23.70
C LYS A 109 2.19 -5.98 23.48
N ASP A 110 1.78 -7.18 23.12
CA ASP A 110 2.68 -8.29 22.75
C ASP A 110 2.35 -8.78 21.33
N PRO A 111 2.74 -8.01 20.29
CA PRO A 111 2.33 -8.28 18.93
C PRO A 111 3.02 -9.52 18.36
N ASN A 112 2.22 -10.42 17.78
CA ASN A 112 2.70 -11.61 17.09
C ASN A 112 2.82 -11.45 15.56
N ASP A 113 2.34 -10.33 15.02
CA ASP A 113 2.23 -10.08 13.58
C ASP A 113 2.45 -8.60 13.28
N SER A 114 3.09 -8.30 12.15
CA SER A 114 3.45 -6.94 11.74
C SER A 114 2.24 -6.01 11.52
N SER A 115 1.03 -6.56 11.42
CA SER A 115 -0.22 -5.79 11.34
C SER A 115 -0.60 -5.02 12.61
N TYR A 116 0.11 -5.20 13.73
CA TYR A 116 -0.10 -4.43 14.98
C TYR A 116 0.03 -2.91 14.76
N VAL A 117 0.86 -2.49 13.80
CA VAL A 117 1.12 -1.07 13.52
C VAL A 117 -0.15 -0.33 13.08
N TYR A 118 -1.11 -1.05 12.50
CA TYR A 118 -2.42 -0.53 12.12
C TYR A 118 -3.57 -1.30 12.78
N SER A 119 -3.33 -1.90 13.95
CA SER A 119 -4.34 -2.63 14.73
C SER A 119 -5.12 -3.66 13.90
N GLY A 120 -4.41 -4.40 13.02
CA GLY A 120 -5.00 -5.46 12.20
C GLY A 120 -4.80 -5.31 10.69
N TYR A 121 -4.28 -4.18 10.19
CA TYR A 121 -3.87 -4.08 8.78
C TYR A 121 -2.36 -4.28 8.58
N GLY A 122 -1.98 -5.29 7.81
CA GLY A 122 -0.61 -5.51 7.35
C GLY A 122 -0.36 -4.81 6.01
N SER A 123 0.62 -3.89 5.96
CA SER A 123 1.02 -3.25 4.70
C SER A 123 1.48 -4.29 3.68
N LEU A 124 1.06 -4.14 2.42
CA LEU A 124 1.41 -5.07 1.33
C LEU A 124 2.92 -5.26 1.22
N LEU A 125 3.69 -4.17 1.30
CA LEU A 125 5.13 -4.22 1.12
C LEU A 125 5.81 -5.01 2.25
N VAL A 126 5.36 -4.81 3.49
CA VAL A 126 5.87 -5.56 4.64
C VAL A 126 5.55 -7.05 4.48
N ARG A 127 4.32 -7.39 4.04
CA ARG A 127 3.93 -8.76 3.72
C ARG A 127 4.82 -9.36 2.63
N LEU A 128 5.16 -8.60 1.59
CA LEU A 128 6.09 -9.06 0.55
C LEU A 128 7.47 -9.37 1.14
N CYS A 129 7.99 -8.55 2.05
CA CYS A 129 9.24 -8.83 2.74
C CYS A 129 9.15 -10.10 3.62
N GLU A 130 8.04 -10.32 4.33
CA GLU A 130 7.80 -11.55 5.08
C GLU A 130 7.80 -12.78 4.15
N TYR A 131 7.06 -12.73 3.04
CA TYR A 131 7.05 -13.80 2.04
C TYR A 131 8.40 -13.99 1.36
N TRP A 132 9.22 -12.94 1.22
CA TRP A 132 10.59 -13.05 0.72
C TRP A 132 11.46 -13.85 1.70
N LEU A 133 11.32 -13.60 3.00
CA LEU A 133 12.04 -14.34 4.05
C LEU A 133 11.64 -15.81 4.08
N LYS A 134 10.33 -16.08 4.17
CA LYS A 134 9.74 -17.43 4.23
C LYS A 134 8.34 -17.38 3.61
N PRO A 135 8.00 -18.23 2.62
CA PRO A 135 8.77 -19.32 2.03
C PRO A 135 9.75 -18.91 0.91
N GLY A 136 9.74 -17.64 0.49
CA GLY A 136 10.46 -17.13 -0.67
C GLY A 136 9.52 -16.75 -1.81
N TRP A 137 9.89 -15.74 -2.61
CA TRP A 137 9.04 -15.21 -3.69
C TRP A 137 8.77 -16.19 -4.82
N ARG A 138 9.67 -17.15 -5.08
CA ARG A 138 9.46 -18.18 -6.11
C ARG A 138 8.20 -19.00 -5.82
N THR A 139 7.94 -19.31 -4.55
CA THR A 139 6.78 -20.11 -4.13
C THR A 139 5.46 -19.35 -4.29
N ILE A 140 5.49 -18.01 -4.17
CA ILE A 140 4.30 -17.17 -4.28
C ILE A 140 4.20 -16.43 -5.62
N ASN A 141 4.88 -16.92 -6.67
CA ASN A 141 4.92 -16.25 -7.97
C ASN A 141 3.51 -15.97 -8.54
N GLU A 142 2.58 -16.91 -8.39
CA GLU A 142 1.18 -16.71 -8.80
C GLU A 142 0.51 -15.54 -8.09
N TYR A 143 0.87 -15.26 -6.83
CA TYR A 143 0.32 -14.16 -6.06
C TYR A 143 0.94 -12.84 -6.49
N LEU A 144 2.25 -12.84 -6.79
CA LEU A 144 2.98 -11.67 -7.30
C LEU A 144 2.41 -11.20 -8.65
N MET A 145 2.06 -12.12 -9.54
CA MET A 145 1.42 -11.80 -10.84
C MET A 145 0.03 -11.15 -10.71
N LYS A 146 -0.57 -11.15 -9.52
CA LYS A 146 -1.87 -10.49 -9.25
C LYS A 146 -1.70 -9.03 -8.80
N ILE A 147 -0.50 -8.63 -8.37
CA ILE A 147 -0.18 -7.27 -7.94
C ILE A 147 -0.10 -6.36 -9.18
N PRO A 148 -0.59 -5.11 -9.11
CA PRO A 148 -0.39 -4.16 -10.19
C PRO A 148 1.10 -3.88 -10.46
N GLY A 149 1.51 -4.03 -11.72
CA GLY A 149 2.88 -3.77 -12.17
C GLY A 149 3.63 -5.04 -12.54
N ASP A 150 4.82 -4.85 -13.13
CA ASP A 150 5.65 -5.97 -13.56
C ASP A 150 6.49 -6.45 -12.37
N THR A 151 6.49 -7.76 -12.14
CA THR A 151 7.37 -8.39 -11.14
C THR A 151 8.59 -8.94 -11.85
N VAL A 152 9.77 -8.39 -11.52
CA VAL A 152 11.05 -8.86 -12.03
C VAL A 152 11.86 -9.43 -10.88
N ILE A 153 12.19 -10.72 -10.97
CA ILE A 153 13.08 -11.40 -10.02
C ILE A 153 14.41 -11.60 -10.75
N CYS A 154 15.37 -10.73 -10.44
CA CYS A 154 16.73 -10.85 -10.94
C CYS A 154 17.54 -11.73 -9.99
N GLU A 155 18.11 -12.79 -10.51
CA GLU A 155 19.08 -13.59 -9.78
C GLU A 155 20.45 -13.24 -10.33
N SER A 156 21.36 -12.84 -9.45
CA SER A 156 22.76 -12.78 -9.82
C SER A 156 23.21 -14.19 -10.17
N THR A 157 23.46 -14.46 -11.44
CA THR A 157 24.38 -15.52 -11.83
C THR A 157 25.71 -15.19 -11.16
N ASP A 158 26.13 -16.03 -10.22
CA ASP A 158 27.34 -15.88 -9.42
C ASP A 158 28.54 -15.34 -10.22
N GLU A 159 28.79 -14.03 -10.15
CA GLU A 159 30.15 -13.59 -9.89
C GLU A 159 30.23 -13.46 -8.38
N LYS A 160 30.73 -14.52 -7.74
CA LYS A 160 31.09 -14.51 -6.32
C LYS A 160 31.96 -13.28 -6.10
N ILE A 161 31.40 -12.21 -5.55
CA ILE A 161 32.19 -11.13 -4.98
C ILE A 161 33.09 -11.83 -3.97
N PRO A 162 34.43 -11.80 -4.11
CA PRO A 162 35.32 -12.49 -3.21
C PRO A 162 35.21 -11.79 -1.85
N PHE A 163 34.32 -12.29 -1.01
CA PHE A 163 34.25 -11.92 0.38
C PHE A 163 35.46 -12.58 1.03
N ASP A 164 36.50 -11.76 1.21
CA ASP A 164 37.79 -12.12 1.77
C ASP A 164 37.60 -12.97 3.02
N SER A 165 37.99 -14.25 2.90
CA SER A 165 37.89 -15.29 3.93
C SER A 165 38.93 -15.10 5.05
N SER A 166 39.30 -13.86 5.35
CA SER A 166 40.37 -13.46 6.26
C SER A 166 39.87 -12.76 7.53
N PHE A 167 38.56 -12.54 7.67
CA PHE A 167 37.98 -12.01 8.91
C PHE A 167 37.36 -13.14 9.74
N ASN A 168 38.16 -13.61 10.71
CA ASN A 168 37.79 -14.39 11.89
C ASN A 168 36.31 -14.80 12.02
N ALA A 169 36.08 -16.10 11.90
CA ALA A 169 34.86 -16.79 12.25
C ALA A 169 34.53 -16.63 13.74
N ASP A 170 33.79 -15.58 14.11
CA ASP A 170 33.09 -15.52 15.41
C ASP A 170 31.90 -14.53 15.49
N ARG A 171 31.24 -14.22 14.37
CA ARG A 171 29.91 -13.59 14.38
C ARG A 171 29.06 -14.23 13.30
N SER A 172 27.89 -14.73 13.68
CA SER A 172 26.85 -15.18 12.75
C SER A 172 26.63 -14.13 11.67
N ILE A 173 27.05 -14.41 10.44
CA ILE A 173 26.95 -13.47 9.32
C ILE A 173 25.46 -13.26 9.04
N LYS A 174 24.92 -12.11 9.48
CA LYS A 174 23.54 -11.73 9.19
C LYS A 174 23.45 -11.32 7.72
N ARG A 175 22.42 -11.78 7.03
CA ARG A 175 22.11 -11.37 5.66
C ARG A 175 21.51 -9.96 5.70
N THR A 176 22.22 -8.99 5.15
CA THR A 176 21.72 -7.62 5.00
C THR A 176 20.87 -7.48 3.74
N VAL A 177 19.69 -6.88 3.84
CA VAL A 177 18.72 -6.74 2.76
C VAL A 177 18.30 -5.27 2.64
N LEU A 178 18.55 -4.67 1.48
CA LEU A 178 18.11 -3.31 1.17
C LEU A 178 16.66 -3.33 0.64
N VAL A 179 15.75 -2.65 1.33
CA VAL A 179 14.37 -2.43 0.89
C VAL A 179 14.24 -0.97 0.45
N LEU A 180 14.09 -0.74 -0.86
CA LEU A 180 13.98 0.59 -1.45
C LEU A 180 12.52 0.93 -1.76
N PHE A 181 12.01 1.99 -1.13
CA PHE A 181 10.70 2.56 -1.38
C PHE A 181 10.81 3.72 -2.38
N VAL A 182 10.34 3.49 -3.61
CA VAL A 182 10.25 4.53 -4.64
C VAL A 182 8.88 5.19 -4.56
N GLY A 183 8.84 6.49 -4.27
CA GLY A 183 7.60 7.24 -4.07
C GLY A 183 7.24 7.53 -2.62
N GLY A 184 8.05 7.00 -1.68
CA GLY A 184 8.00 7.34 -0.26
C GLY A 184 7.59 6.18 0.64
N ALA A 185 7.92 6.28 1.93
CA ALA A 185 7.64 5.29 2.95
C ALA A 185 6.99 5.94 4.18
N THR A 186 6.11 5.22 4.86
CA THR A 186 5.55 5.65 6.13
C THR A 186 6.38 5.14 7.31
N LEU A 187 6.36 5.87 8.43
CA LEU A 187 7.01 5.41 9.67
C LEU A 187 6.42 4.09 10.16
N ALA A 188 5.12 3.87 9.92
CA ALA A 188 4.44 2.63 10.23
C ALA A 188 5.05 1.43 9.48
N GLU A 189 5.29 1.56 8.18
CA GLU A 189 5.95 0.51 7.38
C GLU A 189 7.38 0.25 7.85
N ILE A 190 8.12 1.31 8.20
CA ILE A 190 9.48 1.19 8.73
C ILE A 190 9.46 0.43 10.07
N SER A 191 8.52 0.76 10.97
CA SER A 191 8.35 0.05 12.25
C SER A 191 7.95 -1.41 12.07
N ALA A 192 7.08 -1.69 11.09
CA ALA A 192 6.67 -3.05 10.75
C ALA A 192 7.85 -3.87 10.21
N LEU A 193 8.70 -3.31 9.33
CA LEU A 193 9.92 -3.99 8.86
C LEU A 193 10.93 -4.24 9.99
N ARG A 194 11.09 -3.28 10.92
CA ARG A 194 11.92 -3.48 12.12
C ARG A 194 11.38 -4.61 12.99
N PHE A 195 10.06 -4.70 13.15
CA PHE A 195 9.42 -5.81 13.85
C PHE A 195 9.72 -7.15 13.17
N VAL A 196 9.57 -7.24 11.84
CA VAL A 196 9.88 -8.47 11.09
C VAL A 196 11.36 -8.85 11.22
N ALA A 197 12.28 -7.90 11.15
CA ALA A 197 13.71 -8.15 11.35
C ALA A 197 14.01 -8.65 12.77
N ALA A 198 13.38 -8.08 13.80
CA ALA A 198 13.58 -8.51 15.19
C ALA A 198 13.09 -9.95 15.45
N HIS A 199 12.05 -10.39 14.73
CA HIS A 199 11.47 -11.74 14.85
C HIS A 199 12.06 -12.74 13.84
N SER A 200 13.03 -12.32 13.02
CA SER A 200 13.68 -13.17 12.03
C SER A 200 15.16 -13.35 12.37
N GLU A 201 15.58 -14.58 12.60
CA GLU A 201 16.99 -14.87 12.85
C GLU A 201 17.83 -14.67 11.59
N GLY A 202 18.96 -13.98 11.74
CA GLY A 202 19.99 -13.89 10.70
C GLY A 202 19.69 -12.92 9.56
N VAL A 203 18.72 -12.02 9.68
CA VAL A 203 18.43 -11.00 8.65
C VAL A 203 18.39 -9.59 9.24
N GLU A 204 18.91 -8.63 8.48
CA GLU A 204 18.85 -7.20 8.79
C GLU A 204 18.28 -6.43 7.59
N PHE A 205 17.24 -5.63 7.82
CA PHE A 205 16.67 -4.75 6.79
C PHE A 205 17.26 -3.35 6.87
N ILE A 206 17.85 -2.89 5.76
CA ILE A 206 18.18 -1.49 5.52
C ILE A 206 17.03 -0.89 4.70
N VAL A 207 16.38 0.14 5.21
CA VAL A 207 15.30 0.82 4.50
C VAL A 207 15.85 2.08 3.83
N ALA A 208 15.69 2.17 2.51
CA ALA A 208 15.91 3.39 1.75
C ALA A 208 14.58 3.88 1.19
N THR A 209 14.37 5.19 1.13
CA THR A 209 13.14 5.78 0.59
C THR A 209 13.41 7.13 -0.05
N THR A 210 12.64 7.48 -1.07
CA THR A 210 12.71 8.82 -1.68
C THR A 210 12.20 9.92 -0.75
N SER A 211 11.29 9.60 0.17
CA SER A 211 10.69 10.57 1.10
C SER A 211 9.97 9.86 2.25
N ILE A 212 9.92 10.48 3.43
CA ILE A 212 9.05 10.04 4.53
C ILE A 212 7.68 10.71 4.39
N LEU A 213 6.65 9.89 4.17
CA LEU A 213 5.30 10.34 3.86
C LEU A 213 4.28 10.00 4.94
N THR A 214 3.19 10.77 4.91
CA THR A 214 1.94 10.51 5.62
C THR A 214 0.79 10.65 4.63
N GLY A 215 -0.40 10.17 4.98
CA GLY A 215 -1.58 10.34 4.14
C GLY A 215 -1.88 11.80 3.80
N ASP A 216 -1.64 12.72 4.74
CA ASP A 216 -1.86 14.16 4.52
C ASP A 216 -0.81 14.75 3.56
N ARG A 217 0.47 14.42 3.76
CA ARG A 217 1.56 14.85 2.85
C ARG A 217 1.35 14.31 1.43
N LEU A 218 0.83 13.09 1.29
CA LEU A 218 0.51 12.50 -0.01
C LEU A 218 -0.59 13.30 -0.72
N ILE A 219 -1.67 13.67 -0.04
CA ILE A 219 -2.73 14.47 -0.68
C ILE A 219 -2.23 15.89 -1.00
N GLN A 220 -1.44 16.48 -0.10
CA GLN A 220 -0.87 17.81 -0.29
C GLN A 220 0.12 17.89 -1.46
N SER A 221 0.84 16.82 -1.80
CA SER A 221 1.72 16.83 -2.98
C SER A 221 0.94 16.95 -4.31
N PHE A 222 -0.38 16.71 -4.29
CA PHE A 222 -1.28 16.93 -5.41
C PHE A 222 -2.05 18.25 -5.31
N ALA A 223 -1.91 19.05 -4.24
CA ALA A 223 -2.54 20.36 -4.18
C ALA A 223 -1.98 21.28 -5.26
#